data_AF-A0A836Q2Z9-F1
#
_entry.id   AF-A0A836Q2Z9-F1
#
_cell.length_a   1.000
_cell.length_b   1.000
_cell.length_c   1.000
_cell.angle_alpha   90.00
_cell.angle_beta   90.00
_cell.angle_gamma   90.00
#
_symmetry.space_group_name_H-M   'P 1'
#
loop_
_entity.id
_entity.type
_entity.pdbx_description
1 polymer ?
#
loop_
_entity_poly.entity_id
_entity_poly.type
_entity_poly.pdbx_seq_one_letter_code
_entity_poly.pdbx_strand_id
1 'polypeptide(L)'
;MLRMFCLLFALGLFLPARLLMVPACAKENEVKSPALTVGERSTSKFAKEIAALVSRQEQAWNKGDLDAFLGEYLKSAQVTYVSNGSVKRGYDAIREHYLKRYGNSKSSMGALRLSDLEISDIGDKHVLCIGKFTVIHHAHVPIYGRFSLIFVKSKGAWKIMYDHSSQ
;
A
#
# COMPACT_ATOMS: atom_id res chain seq x y z
N MET A 1 70.52 -2.88 9.47
CA MET A 1 71.40 -3.88 8.84
C MET A 1 70.53 -4.74 7.92
N LEU A 2 70.52 -4.49 6.60
CA LEU A 2 71.33 -5.18 5.55
C LEU A 2 70.86 -6.65 5.40
N ARG A 3 70.41 -7.22 4.27
CA ARG A 3 70.72 -7.18 2.81
C ARG A 3 69.48 -7.78 2.08
N MET A 4 68.96 -7.38 0.92
CA MET A 4 69.47 -7.14 -0.45
C MET A 4 70.08 -8.37 -1.14
N PHE A 5 69.40 -8.94 -2.16
CA PHE A 5 69.87 -9.56 -3.43
C PHE A 5 68.60 -10.02 -4.22
N CYS A 6 68.21 -9.40 -5.34
CA CYS A 6 68.55 -9.71 -6.76
C CYS A 6 68.06 -11.10 -7.22
N LEU A 7 67.50 -11.36 -8.41
CA LEU A 7 67.13 -10.64 -9.64
C LEU A 7 66.50 -11.72 -10.57
N LEU A 8 65.63 -11.35 -11.53
CA LEU A 8 65.47 -11.90 -12.91
C LEU A 8 64.01 -12.07 -13.40
N PHE A 9 63.64 -11.13 -14.27
CA PHE A 9 63.02 -11.29 -15.60
C PHE A 9 61.84 -12.25 -15.81
N ALA A 10 60.68 -11.67 -16.16
CA ALA A 10 60.03 -11.90 -17.45
C ALA A 10 59.05 -10.76 -17.77
N LEU A 11 59.32 -10.02 -18.85
CA LEU A 11 58.40 -9.07 -19.47
C LEU A 11 57.20 -9.84 -20.06
N GLY A 12 56.03 -9.67 -19.46
CA GLY A 12 54.74 -10.02 -20.06
C GLY A 12 53.92 -8.76 -20.28
N LEU A 13 53.83 -8.32 -21.53
CA LEU A 13 52.90 -7.28 -21.97
C LEU A 13 51.46 -7.77 -21.75
N PHE A 14 50.82 -7.33 -20.66
CA PHE A 14 49.37 -7.42 -20.50
C PHE A 14 48.78 -6.01 -20.61
N LEU A 15 48.03 -5.78 -21.69
CA LEU A 15 47.20 -4.60 -21.87
C LEU A 15 46.27 -4.41 -20.65
N PRO A 16 46.03 -3.18 -20.17
CA PRO A 16 45.05 -2.96 -19.12
C PRO A 16 43.66 -3.19 -19.72
N ALA A 17 42.97 -4.23 -19.25
CA ALA A 17 41.55 -4.36 -19.46
C ALA A 17 40.86 -3.18 -18.75
N ARG A 18 40.45 -2.19 -19.55
CA ARG A 18 39.66 -1.03 -19.11
C ARG A 18 38.34 -1.57 -18.58
N LEU A 19 38.22 -1.68 -17.26
CA LEU A 19 36.96 -2.01 -16.60
C LEU A 19 36.01 -0.81 -16.82
N LEU A 20 35.14 -0.92 -17.83
CA LEU A 20 34.05 0.01 -18.05
C LEU A 20 33.07 -0.14 -16.88
N MET A 21 33.08 0.85 -15.99
CA MET A 21 32.05 1.03 -14.98
C MET A 21 30.75 1.37 -15.72
N VAL A 22 29.89 0.36 -15.93
CA VAL A 22 28.54 0.57 -16.46
C VAL A 22 27.74 1.26 -15.36
N PRO A 23 27.20 2.48 -15.56
CA PRO A 23 26.21 3.01 -14.65
C PRO A 23 24.96 2.17 -14.83
N ALA A 24 24.73 1.23 -13.90
CA ALA A 24 23.46 0.53 -13.79
C ALA A 24 22.41 1.53 -13.28
N CYS A 25 21.90 2.37 -14.18
CA CYS A 25 20.64 3.05 -13.96
C CYS A 25 19.55 1.97 -14.10
N ALA A 26 19.26 1.29 -12.99
CA ALA A 26 18.13 0.39 -12.91
C ALA A 26 16.86 1.22 -13.18
N LYS A 27 16.30 1.08 -14.38
CA LYS A 27 14.95 1.54 -14.65
C LYS A 27 14.02 0.72 -13.76
N GLU A 28 13.48 1.34 -12.72
CA GLU A 28 12.34 0.80 -11.99
C GLU A 28 11.23 0.58 -13.01
N ASN A 29 10.96 -0.68 -13.34
CA ASN A 29 9.78 -1.05 -14.10
C ASN A 29 8.58 -0.72 -13.21
N GLU A 30 7.98 0.43 -13.46
CA GLU A 30 6.69 0.81 -12.91
C GLU A 30 5.65 -0.21 -13.42
N VAL A 31 5.40 -1.23 -12.62
CA VAL A 31 4.32 -2.19 -12.86
C VAL A 31 3.02 -1.39 -12.76
N LYS A 32 2.50 -0.96 -13.91
CA LYS A 32 1.14 -0.41 -14.03
C LYS A 32 0.18 -1.46 -13.50
N SER A 33 -0.24 -1.27 -12.26
CA SER A 33 -1.22 -2.13 -11.64
C SER A 33 -2.55 -1.91 -12.36
N PRO A 34 -3.25 -2.97 -12.78
CA PRO A 34 -4.53 -2.81 -13.46
C PRO A 34 -5.47 -1.97 -12.61
N ALA A 35 -6.25 -1.11 -13.25
CA ALA A 35 -7.22 -0.28 -12.56
C ALA A 35 -8.15 -1.15 -11.72
N LEU A 36 -8.50 -0.68 -10.53
CA LEU A 36 -9.49 -1.32 -9.65
C LEU A 36 -10.75 -1.66 -10.45
N THR A 37 -11.06 -2.96 -10.54
CA THR A 37 -12.22 -3.46 -11.26
C THR A 37 -13.44 -3.46 -10.33
N VAL A 38 -14.49 -2.79 -10.78
CA VAL A 38 -15.81 -2.89 -10.18
C VAL A 38 -16.47 -4.14 -10.75
N GLY A 39 -16.74 -5.12 -9.90
CA GLY A 39 -17.32 -6.40 -10.27
C GLY A 39 -18.78 -6.27 -10.72
N GLU A 40 -19.21 -7.22 -11.55
CA GLU A 40 -20.53 -7.26 -12.20
C GLU A 40 -21.72 -7.25 -11.22
N ARG A 41 -21.49 -7.68 -9.97
CA ARG A 41 -22.50 -7.65 -8.89
C ARG A 41 -22.73 -6.26 -8.28
N SER A 42 -21.98 -5.24 -8.70
CA SER A 42 -22.13 -3.89 -8.17
C SER A 42 -23.42 -3.24 -8.67
N THR A 43 -24.24 -2.76 -7.74
CA THR A 43 -25.55 -2.15 -8.02
C THR A 43 -25.62 -0.67 -7.64
N SER A 44 -24.59 -0.14 -6.97
CA SER A 44 -24.59 1.24 -6.50
C SER A 44 -24.47 2.25 -7.65
N LYS A 45 -25.32 3.29 -7.62
CA LYS A 45 -25.18 4.45 -8.52
C LYS A 45 -23.91 5.27 -8.24
N PHE A 46 -23.27 5.07 -7.09
CA PHE A 46 -22.03 5.72 -6.67
C PHE A 46 -20.78 4.87 -6.89
N ALA A 47 -20.89 3.73 -7.58
CA ALA A 47 -19.79 2.77 -7.74
C ALA A 47 -18.48 3.40 -8.22
N LYS A 48 -18.54 4.34 -9.17
CA LYS A 48 -17.35 5.05 -9.68
C LYS A 48 -16.69 5.95 -8.63
N GLU A 49 -17.48 6.69 -7.84
CA GLU A 49 -16.97 7.56 -6.77
C GLU A 49 -16.30 6.74 -5.66
N ILE A 50 -16.92 5.62 -5.28
CA ILE A 50 -16.40 4.73 -4.24
C ILE A 50 -15.14 3.99 -4.72
N ALA A 51 -15.14 3.45 -5.95
CA ALA A 51 -13.94 2.82 -6.52
C ALA A 51 -12.77 3.82 -6.62
N ALA A 52 -13.04 5.08 -6.97
CA ALA A 52 -12.01 6.12 -6.99
C ALA A 52 -11.46 6.43 -5.58
N LEU A 53 -12.31 6.44 -4.54
CA LEU A 53 -11.87 6.59 -3.15
C LEU A 53 -10.99 5.42 -2.71
N VAL A 54 -11.44 4.18 -2.95
CA VAL A 54 -10.65 2.97 -2.65
C VAL A 54 -9.30 2.99 -3.37
N SER A 55 -9.26 3.44 -4.63
CA SER A 55 -8.01 3.61 -5.37
C SER A 55 -7.07 4.65 -4.77
N ARG A 56 -7.59 5.82 -4.34
CA ARG A 56 -6.77 6.82 -3.66
C ARG A 56 -6.20 6.30 -2.35
N GLN A 57 -6.99 5.52 -1.60
CA GLN A 57 -6.54 4.89 -0.37
C GLN A 57 -5.39 3.89 -0.63
N GLU A 58 -5.51 3.03 -1.65
CA GLU A 58 -4.42 2.14 -2.06
C GLU A 58 -3.16 2.91 -2.47
N GLN A 59 -3.31 3.99 -3.24
CA GLN A 59 -2.18 4.80 -3.69
C GLN A 59 -1.48 5.50 -2.52
N ALA A 60 -2.24 6.04 -1.56
CA ALA A 60 -1.70 6.66 -0.36
C ALA A 60 -0.90 5.64 0.47
N TRP A 61 -1.47 4.45 0.70
CA TRP A 61 -0.76 3.35 1.36
C TRP A 61 0.57 3.02 0.69
N ASN A 62 0.55 2.82 -0.63
CA ASN A 62 1.73 2.44 -1.40
C ASN A 62 2.78 3.56 -1.52
N LYS A 63 2.40 4.81 -1.25
CA LYS A 63 3.33 5.94 -1.12
C LYS A 63 3.91 6.06 0.29
N GLY A 64 3.37 5.33 1.27
CA GLY A 64 3.69 5.50 2.69
C GLY A 64 3.05 6.76 3.29
N ASP A 65 2.04 7.33 2.63
CA ASP A 65 1.36 8.55 3.06
C ASP A 65 0.18 8.18 3.97
N LEU A 66 0.49 8.01 5.26
CA LEU A 66 -0.49 7.57 6.23
C LEU A 66 -1.56 8.65 6.51
N ASP A 67 -1.20 9.94 6.44
CA ASP A 67 -2.16 11.02 6.64
C ASP A 67 -3.16 11.08 5.47
N ALA A 68 -2.73 10.87 4.22
CA ALA A 68 -3.64 10.75 3.08
C ALA A 68 -4.50 9.48 3.16
N PHE A 69 -3.94 8.35 3.59
CA PHE A 69 -4.68 7.09 3.80
C PHE A 69 -5.80 7.27 4.84
N LEU A 70 -5.45 7.83 6.01
CA LEU A 70 -6.39 8.10 7.09
C LEU A 70 -7.34 9.26 6.77
N GLY A 71 -6.97 10.14 5.83
CA GLY A 71 -7.81 11.24 5.36
C GLY A 71 -9.13 10.78 4.75
N GLU A 72 -9.22 9.53 4.29
CA GLU A 72 -10.45 8.95 3.74
C GLU A 72 -11.42 8.40 4.80
N TYR A 73 -10.99 8.27 6.06
CA TYR A 73 -11.88 7.94 7.17
C TYR A 73 -12.70 9.14 7.62
N LEU A 74 -13.90 8.85 8.15
CA LEU A 74 -14.74 9.84 8.79
C LEU A 74 -14.06 10.35 10.07
N LYS A 75 -13.77 11.66 10.13
CA LYS A 75 -13.26 12.33 11.33
C LYS A 75 -14.38 12.54 12.36
N SER A 76 -14.72 11.47 13.07
CA SER A 76 -15.82 11.41 14.05
C SER A 76 -15.56 10.34 15.10
N ALA A 77 -16.24 10.40 16.24
CA ALA A 77 -16.27 9.31 17.22
C ALA A 77 -17.01 8.06 16.72
N GLN A 78 -17.82 8.19 15.67
CA GLN A 78 -18.65 7.11 15.12
C GLN A 78 -17.91 6.15 14.18
N VAL A 79 -16.73 6.53 13.68
CA VAL A 79 -15.96 5.66 12.79
C VAL A 79 -15.47 4.43 13.54
N THR A 80 -15.54 3.26 12.91
CA THR A 80 -15.12 1.98 13.50
C THR A 80 -14.19 1.23 12.56
N TYR A 81 -13.11 0.71 13.12
CA TYR A 81 -12.18 -0.19 12.44
C TYR A 81 -12.14 -1.54 13.19
N VAL A 82 -12.24 -2.63 12.44
CA VAL A 82 -12.21 -4.00 12.96
C VAL A 82 -11.15 -4.79 12.19
N SER A 83 -10.22 -5.41 12.91
CA SER A 83 -9.28 -6.35 12.31
C SER A 83 -8.71 -7.30 13.36
N ASN A 84 -8.48 -8.56 12.98
CA ASN A 84 -7.82 -9.57 13.81
C ASN A 84 -8.41 -9.68 15.24
N GLY A 85 -9.74 -9.73 15.33
CA GLY A 85 -10.48 -9.81 16.61
C GLY A 85 -10.45 -8.54 17.46
N SER A 86 -9.82 -7.46 17.00
CA SER A 86 -9.76 -6.17 17.68
C SER A 86 -10.71 -5.15 17.06
N VAL A 87 -11.30 -4.30 17.90
CA VAL A 87 -12.15 -3.18 17.49
C VAL A 87 -11.53 -1.86 17.97
N LYS A 88 -11.45 -0.86 17.08
CA LYS A 88 -11.09 0.53 17.39
C LYS A 88 -12.26 1.43 17.04
N ARG A 89 -12.62 2.32 17.96
CA ARG A 89 -13.76 3.26 17.82
C ARG A 89 -13.25 4.69 17.91
N GLY A 90 -13.72 5.53 17.01
CA GLY A 90 -13.33 6.92 16.89
C GLY A 90 -12.04 7.12 16.09
N TYR A 91 -12.00 8.25 15.39
CA TYR A 91 -10.92 8.57 14.46
C TYR A 91 -9.54 8.59 15.13
N ASP A 92 -9.44 9.19 16.32
CA ASP A 92 -8.16 9.35 17.02
C ASP A 92 -7.56 7.99 17.43
N ALA A 93 -8.40 7.06 17.92
CA ALA A 93 -7.97 5.72 18.27
C ALA A 93 -7.52 4.90 17.04
N ILE A 94 -8.19 5.08 15.90
CA ILE A 94 -7.76 4.48 14.63
C ILE A 94 -6.42 5.07 14.20
N ARG A 95 -6.27 6.39 14.22
CA ARG A 95 -5.02 7.07 13.85
C ARG A 95 -3.85 6.63 14.72
N GLU A 96 -4.04 6.59 16.05
CA GLU A 96 -3.03 6.11 16.99
C GLU A 96 -2.64 4.67 16.70
N HIS A 97 -3.61 3.79 16.43
CA HIS A 97 -3.36 2.39 16.08
C HIS A 97 -2.46 2.26 14.85
N TYR A 98 -2.79 2.96 13.76
CA TYR A 98 -1.98 2.92 12.54
C TYR A 98 -0.58 3.50 12.76
N LEU A 99 -0.46 4.63 13.46
CA LEU A 99 0.84 5.23 13.78
C LEU A 99 1.71 4.31 14.62
N LYS A 100 1.14 3.65 15.63
CA LYS A 100 1.86 2.68 16.46
C LYS A 100 2.32 1.47 15.65
N ARG A 101 1.52 1.03 14.68
CA ARG A 101 1.78 -0.18 13.89
C ARG A 101 2.78 0.02 12.76
N TYR A 102 2.76 1.19 12.11
CA TYR A 102 3.49 1.46 10.87
C TYR A 102 4.45 2.65 10.96
N GLY A 103 4.32 3.51 11.99
CA GLY A 103 5.10 4.73 12.12
C GLY A 103 5.01 5.59 10.86
N ASN A 104 6.14 6.18 10.47
CA ASN A 104 6.30 6.94 9.22
C ASN A 104 7.08 6.15 8.15
N SER A 105 7.27 4.85 8.33
CA SER A 105 8.11 4.05 7.44
C SER A 105 7.28 3.32 6.38
N LYS A 106 7.49 3.70 5.11
CA LYS A 106 6.96 2.97 3.96
C LYS A 106 7.35 1.49 3.97
N SER A 107 8.53 1.14 4.47
CA SER A 107 9.01 -0.26 4.47
C SER A 107 8.18 -1.18 5.37
N SER A 108 7.58 -0.65 6.45
CA SER A 108 6.70 -1.44 7.33
C SER A 108 5.29 -1.63 6.80
N MET A 109 4.85 -0.84 5.82
CA MET A 109 3.49 -0.91 5.27
C MET A 109 3.34 -1.99 4.19
N GLY A 110 4.41 -2.30 3.46
CA GLY A 110 4.35 -3.19 2.30
C GLY A 110 3.56 -2.60 1.12
N ALA A 111 3.46 -3.36 0.04
CA ALA A 111 2.68 -3.00 -1.14
C ALA A 111 1.27 -3.58 -1.06
N LEU A 112 0.26 -2.72 -1.02
CA LEU A 112 -1.17 -3.06 -0.98
C LEU A 112 -1.76 -3.12 -2.39
N ARG A 113 -2.55 -4.15 -2.66
CA ARG A 113 -3.45 -4.24 -3.81
C ARG A 113 -4.86 -4.56 -3.35
N LEU A 114 -5.82 -3.79 -3.83
CA LEU A 114 -7.25 -3.97 -3.61
C LEU A 114 -7.90 -4.41 -4.94
N SER A 115 -8.79 -5.38 -4.88
CA SER A 115 -9.42 -5.94 -6.09
C SER A 115 -10.82 -6.50 -5.80
N ASP A 116 -11.49 -6.90 -6.88
CA ASP A 116 -12.80 -7.56 -6.86
C ASP A 116 -13.85 -6.76 -6.07
N LEU A 117 -13.96 -5.46 -6.38
CA LEU A 117 -14.89 -4.59 -5.66
C LEU A 117 -16.32 -4.96 -6.01
N GLU A 118 -17.15 -5.22 -5.00
CA GLU A 118 -18.59 -5.27 -5.15
C GLU A 118 -19.19 -4.12 -4.35
N ILE A 119 -19.92 -3.24 -5.03
CA ILE A 119 -20.38 -1.97 -4.46
C ILE A 119 -21.91 -1.89 -4.54
N SER A 120 -22.56 -1.77 -3.39
CA SER A 120 -24.03 -1.74 -3.27
C SER A 120 -24.50 -0.59 -2.40
N ASP A 121 -25.59 0.05 -2.82
CA ASP A 121 -26.26 1.05 -1.99
C ASP A 121 -26.96 0.34 -0.81
N ILE A 122 -26.74 0.82 0.41
CA ILE A 122 -27.38 0.29 1.64
C ILE A 122 -28.23 1.36 2.35
N GLY A 123 -28.45 2.49 1.69
CA GLY A 123 -29.28 3.61 2.13
C GLY A 123 -28.93 4.88 1.35
N ASP A 124 -29.71 5.95 1.52
CA ASP A 124 -29.59 7.17 0.71
C ASP A 124 -28.22 7.86 0.80
N LYS A 125 -27.54 7.68 1.92
CA LYS A 125 -26.23 8.27 2.22
C LYS A 125 -25.17 7.23 2.58
N HIS A 126 -25.44 5.95 2.32
CA HIS A 126 -24.55 4.86 2.71
C HIS A 126 -24.33 3.85 1.58
N VAL A 127 -23.07 3.46 1.39
CA VAL A 127 -22.66 2.48 0.39
C VAL A 127 -21.79 1.43 1.05
N LEU A 128 -22.06 0.16 0.75
CA LEU A 128 -21.20 -0.97 1.11
C LEU A 128 -20.25 -1.25 -0.06
N CYS A 129 -18.97 -1.43 0.24
CA CYS A 129 -18.00 -2.01 -0.67
C CYS A 129 -17.36 -3.21 0.01
N ILE A 130 -17.39 -4.36 -0.66
CA ILE A 130 -16.60 -5.52 -0.28
C ILE A 130 -15.52 -5.77 -1.33
N GLY A 131 -14.40 -6.35 -0.93
CA GLY A 131 -13.32 -6.67 -1.85
C GLY A 131 -12.27 -7.58 -1.24
N LYS A 132 -11.18 -7.78 -2.00
CA LYS A 132 -9.99 -8.52 -1.57
C LYS A 132 -8.83 -7.57 -1.38
N PHE A 133 -7.96 -7.88 -0.43
CA PHE A 133 -6.66 -7.23 -0.31
C PHE A 133 -5.53 -8.24 -0.45
N THR A 134 -4.42 -7.78 -1.02
CA THR A 134 -3.11 -8.45 -0.98
C THR A 134 -2.08 -7.47 -0.45
N VAL A 135 -1.28 -7.86 0.54
CA VAL A 135 -0.15 -7.08 1.04
C VAL A 135 1.14 -7.86 0.84
N ILE A 136 2.10 -7.27 0.12
CA ILE A 136 3.41 -7.87 -0.15
C ILE A 136 4.47 -7.08 0.62
N HIS A 137 5.20 -7.76 1.51
CA HIS A 137 6.42 -7.23 2.11
C HIS A 137 7.62 -7.88 1.41
N HIS A 138 8.66 -7.10 1.11
CA HIS A 138 9.82 -7.52 0.28
C HIS A 138 10.50 -8.85 0.70
N ALA A 139 10.36 -9.28 1.95
CA ALA A 139 10.99 -10.49 2.49
C ALA A 139 10.00 -11.50 3.09
N HIS A 140 8.69 -11.33 2.90
CA HIS A 140 7.68 -12.17 3.53
C HIS A 140 6.71 -12.78 2.50
N VAL A 141 6.06 -13.87 2.91
CA VAL A 141 4.93 -14.45 2.19
C VAL A 141 3.83 -13.38 2.05
N PRO A 142 3.23 -13.19 0.86
CA PRO A 142 2.13 -12.27 0.69
C PRO A 142 0.96 -12.60 1.65
N ILE A 143 0.37 -11.56 2.23
CA ILE A 143 -0.83 -11.69 3.06
C ILE A 143 -2.03 -11.42 2.18
N TYR A 144 -3.01 -12.31 2.23
CA TYR A 144 -4.27 -12.20 1.49
C TYR A 144 -5.42 -12.07 2.48
N GLY A 145 -6.50 -11.42 2.06
CA GLY A 145 -7.69 -11.35 2.87
C GLY A 145 -8.84 -10.65 2.17
N ARG A 146 -9.88 -10.37 2.95
CA ARG A 146 -11.08 -9.65 2.51
C ARG A 146 -11.30 -8.43 3.36
N PHE A 147 -11.95 -7.44 2.75
CA PHE A 147 -12.39 -6.25 3.46
C PHE A 147 -13.86 -5.94 3.15
N SER A 148 -14.47 -5.21 4.08
CA SER A 148 -15.79 -4.60 3.94
C SER A 148 -15.72 -3.16 4.46
N LEU A 149 -16.04 -2.20 3.60
CA LEU A 149 -16.11 -0.78 3.92
C LEU A 149 -17.57 -0.30 3.83
N ILE A 150 -18.04 0.40 4.86
CA ILE A 150 -19.26 1.22 4.76
C ILE A 150 -18.84 2.67 4.64
N PHE A 151 -19.26 3.29 3.54
CA PHE A 151 -19.10 4.70 3.29
C PHE A 151 -20.33 5.48 3.74
N VAL A 152 -20.10 6.69 4.22
CA VAL A 152 -21.16 7.68 4.49
C VAL A 152 -20.89 8.97 3.72
N LYS A 153 -21.93 9.57 3.15
CA LYS A 153 -21.83 10.90 2.53
C LYS A 153 -21.96 11.97 3.62
N SER A 154 -20.86 12.64 3.93
CA SER A 154 -20.77 13.68 4.97
C SER A 154 -20.18 14.96 4.39
N LYS A 155 -20.87 16.09 4.61
CA LYS A 155 -20.47 17.42 4.09
C LYS A 155 -20.15 17.41 2.58
N GLY A 156 -20.92 16.65 1.81
CA GLY A 156 -20.76 16.55 0.34
C GLY A 156 -19.71 15.54 -0.13
N ALA A 157 -18.91 14.95 0.76
CA ALA A 157 -17.87 13.97 0.42
C ALA A 157 -18.15 12.59 1.02
N TRP A 158 -17.74 11.52 0.32
CA TRP A 158 -17.75 10.17 0.87
C TRP A 158 -16.60 9.97 1.86
N LYS A 159 -16.88 9.30 2.97
CA LYS A 159 -15.89 8.90 3.98
C LYS A 159 -16.16 7.51 4.49
N ILE A 160 -15.09 6.79 4.85
CA ILE A 160 -15.19 5.46 5.47
C ILE A 160 -15.70 5.64 6.91
N MET A 161 -16.87 5.08 7.19
CA MET A 161 -17.48 5.06 8.52
C MET A 161 -17.24 3.73 9.23
N TYR A 162 -17.17 2.64 8.48
CA TYR A 162 -16.87 1.33 9.02
C TYR A 162 -15.87 0.63 8.10
N ASP A 163 -14.86 0.03 8.69
CA ASP A 163 -13.87 -0.80 8.01
C ASP A 163 -13.69 -2.10 8.79
N HIS A 164 -13.88 -3.21 8.10
CA HIS A 164 -13.53 -4.52 8.62
C HIS A 164 -12.62 -5.23 7.63
N SER A 165 -11.46 -5.67 8.10
CA SER A 165 -10.49 -6.44 7.33
C SER A 165 -10.08 -7.72 8.06
N SER A 166 -10.14 -8.86 7.36
CA SER A 166 -9.79 -10.18 7.87
C SER A 166 -8.88 -10.94 6.90
N GLN A 167 -7.81 -11.53 7.42
CA GLN A 167 -6.87 -12.43 6.74
C GLN A 167 -7.13 -13.89 7.12
#